data_AF-A0A136N603-F1
#
_entry.id   AF-A0A136N603-F1
#
_cell.length_a   1.000
_cell.length_b   1.000
_cell.length_c   1.000
_cell.angle_alpha   90.00
_cell.angle_beta   90.00
_cell.angle_gamma   90.00
#
_symmetry.space_group_name_H-M   'P 1'
#
loop_
_entity.id
_entity.type
_entity.pdbx_description
1 polymer ?
#
loop_
_entity_poly.entity_id
_entity_poly.type
_entity_poly.pdbx_seq_one_letter_code
_entity_poly.pdbx_strand_id
1 'polypeptide(L)'
;MVLTSKSEIEKYIKYWIQFGFINIAFVAFWGTMMRYNMLHELPFFQQQNLLHAHSHFAFGGWVSHFLYVELSGLILKYIEYDKIKIYNRIIVANLISAYGMLIAFSLQGYKAVSITFSTMSIVVAVIFAIVYAKDSKKFPPQYAPKPWILSSVFFNAFSIFGPFSLAILMAKKYQLPFIIYHQYIIICIFNIMVGSFLLA
;
A
#
# COMPACT_ATOMS: atom_id res chain seq x y z
N MET A 1 30.82 15.32 -1.96
CA MET A 1 29.36 15.55 -2.15
C MET A 1 28.62 14.31 -2.68
N VAL A 2 29.17 13.53 -3.62
CA VAL A 2 28.52 12.30 -4.15
C VAL A 2 28.56 11.10 -3.19
N LEU A 3 29.66 10.91 -2.45
CA LEU A 3 29.75 9.83 -1.45
C LEU A 3 28.83 10.07 -0.24
N THR A 4 28.68 11.34 0.15
CA THR A 4 27.77 11.74 1.23
C THR A 4 26.31 11.49 0.86
N SER A 5 25.88 11.76 -0.38
CA SER A 5 24.49 11.47 -0.78
C SER A 5 24.18 9.98 -0.83
N LYS A 6 25.14 9.13 -1.25
CA LYS A 6 24.96 7.67 -1.26
C LYS A 6 24.77 7.09 0.14
N SER A 7 25.63 7.49 1.09
CA SER A 7 25.52 7.12 2.51
C SER A 7 24.15 7.48 3.10
N GLU A 8 23.65 8.68 2.79
CA GLU A 8 22.37 9.13 3.33
C GLU A 8 21.17 8.38 2.71
N ILE A 9 21.23 8.03 1.42
CA ILE A 9 20.22 7.18 0.78
C ILE A 9 20.18 5.79 1.44
N GLU A 10 21.33 5.19 1.75
CA GLU A 10 21.41 3.91 2.44
C GLU A 10 20.80 3.98 3.85
N LYS A 11 21.09 5.05 4.61
CA LYS A 11 20.47 5.29 5.92
C LYS A 11 18.95 5.44 5.82
N TYR A 12 18.48 6.18 4.82
CA TYR A 12 17.05 6.37 4.54
C TYR A 12 16.34 5.04 4.24
N ILE A 13 16.88 4.23 3.33
CA ILE A 13 16.33 2.92 2.98
C ILE A 13 16.30 2.04 4.23
N LYS A 14 17.42 1.94 4.96
CA LYS A 14 17.53 1.12 6.17
C LYS A 14 16.49 1.50 7.22
N TYR A 15 16.34 2.79 7.50
CA TYR A 15 15.38 3.30 8.48
C TYR A 15 13.95 2.87 8.13
N TRP A 16 13.53 3.08 6.88
CA TRP A 16 12.16 2.76 6.49
C TRP A 16 11.90 1.26 6.33
N ILE A 17 12.91 0.47 5.92
CA ILE A 17 12.82 -1.00 5.93
C ILE A 17 12.62 -1.51 7.36
N GLN A 18 13.39 -0.99 8.33
CA GLN A 18 13.23 -1.34 9.75
C GLN A 18 11.82 -1.02 10.24
N PHE A 19 11.28 0.13 9.83
CA PHE A 19 9.89 0.48 10.13
C PHE A 19 8.90 -0.50 9.47
N GLY A 20 9.18 -0.98 8.27
CA GLY A 20 8.37 -2.01 7.60
C GLY A 20 8.30 -3.34 8.38
N PHE A 21 9.37 -3.72 9.08
CA PHE A 21 9.34 -4.89 9.99
C PHE A 21 8.51 -4.64 11.26
N ILE A 22 8.34 -3.40 11.68
CA ILE A 22 7.36 -3.08 12.73
C ILE A 22 5.95 -3.26 12.16
N ASN A 23 5.69 -2.79 10.93
CA ASN A 23 4.38 -2.93 10.30
C ASN A 23 3.98 -4.40 10.12
N ILE A 24 4.89 -5.30 9.72
CA ILE A 24 4.53 -6.73 9.62
C ILE A 24 4.13 -7.34 10.97
N ALA A 25 4.73 -6.88 12.08
CA ALA A 25 4.33 -7.31 13.42
C ALA A 25 2.89 -6.87 13.74
N PHE A 26 2.51 -5.65 13.38
CA PHE A 26 1.12 -5.18 13.48
C PHE A 26 0.17 -5.99 12.58
N VAL A 27 0.56 -6.31 11.34
CA VAL A 27 -0.22 -7.16 10.43
C VAL A 27 -0.47 -8.54 11.06
N ALA A 28 0.59 -9.18 11.57
CA ALA A 28 0.50 -10.47 12.22
C ALA A 28 -0.38 -10.42 13.47
N PHE A 29 -0.22 -9.40 14.32
CA PHE A 29 -1.02 -9.23 15.52
C PHE A 29 -2.51 -9.06 15.21
N TRP A 30 -2.88 -8.17 14.29
CA TRP A 30 -4.28 -8.02 13.86
C TRP A 30 -4.83 -9.25 13.16
N GLY A 31 -3.99 -9.96 12.39
CA GLY A 31 -4.35 -11.23 11.77
C GLY A 31 -4.69 -12.30 12.81
N THR A 32 -3.88 -12.39 13.87
CA THR A 32 -4.14 -13.29 15.00
C THR A 32 -5.40 -12.91 15.76
N MET A 33 -5.61 -11.62 16.07
CA MET A 33 -6.84 -11.14 16.70
C MET A 33 -8.08 -11.50 15.87
N MET A 34 -8.01 -11.27 14.55
CA MET A 34 -9.09 -11.62 13.62
C MET A 34 -9.38 -13.13 13.62
N ARG A 35 -8.35 -13.99 13.64
CA ARG A 35 -8.52 -15.45 13.69
C ARG A 35 -9.07 -15.92 15.03
N TYR A 36 -8.60 -15.33 16.14
CA TYR A 36 -9.12 -15.60 17.47
C TYR A 36 -10.60 -15.25 17.57
N ASN A 37 -10.99 -14.09 17.02
CA ASN A 37 -12.37 -13.61 17.03
C ASN A 37 -13.35 -14.46 16.21
N MET A 38 -12.86 -15.34 15.32
CA MET A 38 -13.69 -16.36 14.66
C MET A 38 -14.05 -17.53 15.59
N LEU A 39 -13.23 -17.80 16.60
CA LEU A 39 -13.40 -18.91 17.55
C LEU A 39 -14.07 -18.44 18.84
N HIS A 40 -13.72 -17.25 19.31
CA HIS A 40 -14.24 -16.65 20.53
C HIS A 40 -14.58 -15.19 20.27
N GLU A 41 -15.86 -14.84 20.39
CA GLU A 41 -16.32 -13.47 20.13
C GLU A 41 -15.71 -12.48 21.15
N LEU A 42 -14.90 -11.55 20.66
CA LEU A 42 -14.39 -10.43 21.44
C LEU A 42 -15.51 -9.38 21.57
N PRO A 43 -15.88 -8.98 22.80
CA PRO A 43 -17.05 -8.13 23.03
C PRO A 43 -16.95 -6.74 22.39
N PHE A 44 -15.73 -6.27 22.12
CA PHE A 44 -15.47 -4.94 21.56
C PHE A 44 -15.16 -4.93 20.06
N PHE A 45 -14.95 -6.10 19.44
CA PHE A 45 -14.47 -6.17 18.06
C PHE A 45 -15.39 -7.02 17.19
N GLN A 46 -15.98 -6.38 16.18
CA GLN A 46 -16.73 -7.09 15.15
C GLN A 46 -15.76 -7.74 14.16
N GLN A 47 -16.06 -8.98 13.76
CA GLN A 47 -15.19 -9.75 12.86
C GLN A 47 -14.91 -9.05 11.54
N GLN A 48 -15.93 -8.46 10.92
CA GLN A 48 -15.79 -7.74 9.66
C GLN A 48 -14.87 -6.53 9.81
N ASN A 49 -15.00 -5.78 10.91
CA ASN A 49 -14.17 -4.61 11.20
C ASN A 49 -12.69 -4.97 11.32
N LEU A 50 -12.37 -6.05 12.04
CA LEU A 50 -11.00 -6.57 12.14
C LEU A 50 -10.46 -7.05 10.79
N LEU A 51 -11.29 -7.70 9.97
CA LEU A 51 -10.90 -8.12 8.62
C LEU A 51 -10.53 -6.92 7.73
N HIS A 52 -11.33 -5.86 7.76
CA HIS A 52 -11.04 -4.63 7.00
C HIS A 52 -9.78 -3.94 7.52
N ALA A 53 -9.64 -3.80 8.84
CA ALA A 53 -8.46 -3.23 9.45
C ALA A 53 -7.17 -4.00 9.07
N HIS A 54 -7.20 -5.33 9.21
CA HIS A 54 -6.07 -6.21 8.89
C HIS A 54 -5.68 -6.12 7.41
N SER A 55 -6.64 -6.30 6.50
CA SER A 55 -6.35 -6.29 5.05
C SER A 55 -5.87 -4.92 4.57
N HIS A 56 -6.53 -3.82 4.93
CA HIS A 56 -6.10 -2.47 4.54
C HIS A 56 -4.71 -2.13 5.07
N PHE A 57 -4.37 -2.53 6.31
CA PHE A 57 -3.05 -2.30 6.86
C PHE A 57 -1.98 -3.23 6.27
N ALA A 58 -2.32 -4.49 5.97
CA ALA A 58 -1.41 -5.41 5.28
C ALA A 58 -1.00 -4.87 3.90
N PHE A 59 -1.95 -4.35 3.12
CA PHE A 59 -1.63 -3.78 1.81
C PHE A 59 -1.01 -2.39 1.91
N GLY A 60 -1.62 -1.45 2.62
CA GLY A 60 -1.12 -0.07 2.67
C GLY A 60 0.08 0.12 3.60
N GLY A 61 -0.03 -0.39 4.82
CA GLY A 61 0.98 -0.22 5.87
C GLY A 61 2.21 -1.11 5.68
N TRP A 62 2.06 -2.29 5.09
CA TRP A 62 3.18 -3.21 4.90
C TRP A 62 3.63 -3.31 3.43
N VAL A 63 2.80 -3.84 2.53
CA VAL A 63 3.22 -4.08 1.12
C VAL A 63 3.57 -2.77 0.39
N SER A 64 2.64 -1.81 0.33
CA SER A 64 2.87 -0.53 -0.34
C SER A 64 4.00 0.27 0.29
N HIS A 65 4.17 0.15 1.61
CA HIS A 65 5.30 0.77 2.32
C HIS A 65 6.64 0.26 1.79
N PHE A 66 6.84 -1.06 1.74
CA PHE A 66 8.07 -1.63 1.19
C PHE A 66 8.29 -1.23 -0.28
N LEU A 67 7.24 -1.25 -1.10
CA LEU A 67 7.32 -0.82 -2.49
C LEU A 67 7.75 0.65 -2.61
N TYR A 68 7.18 1.55 -1.81
CA TYR A 68 7.54 2.96 -1.84
C TYR A 68 8.98 3.19 -1.40
N VAL A 69 9.44 2.49 -0.37
CA VAL A 69 10.83 2.57 0.12
C VAL A 69 11.81 2.10 -0.94
N GLU A 70 11.57 0.94 -1.53
CA GLU A 70 12.49 0.35 -2.50
C GLU A 70 12.55 1.19 -3.79
N LEU A 71 11.39 1.57 -4.33
CA LEU A 71 11.32 2.40 -5.53
C LEU A 71 11.91 3.79 -5.30
N SER A 72 11.60 4.44 -4.18
CA SER A 72 12.21 5.74 -3.84
C SER A 72 13.73 5.63 -3.69
N GLY A 73 14.22 4.60 -3.00
CA GLY A 73 15.66 4.31 -2.87
C GLY A 73 16.34 4.09 -4.22
N LEU A 74 15.65 3.47 -5.17
CA LEU A 74 16.15 3.25 -6.52
C LEU A 74 16.29 4.55 -7.31
N ILE A 75 15.23 5.36 -7.37
CA ILE A 75 15.22 6.59 -8.17
C ILE A 75 16.11 7.68 -7.57
N LEU A 76 16.26 7.74 -6.24
CA LEU A 76 17.11 8.70 -5.53
C LEU A 76 18.60 8.60 -5.93
N LYS A 77 19.04 7.47 -6.50
CA LYS A 77 20.39 7.30 -7.06
C LYS A 77 20.63 8.13 -8.34
N TYR A 78 19.57 8.58 -9.00
CA TYR A 78 19.61 9.22 -10.33
C TYR A 78 19.04 10.65 -10.33
N ILE A 79 18.57 11.16 -9.19
CA ILE A 79 17.98 12.50 -9.07
C ILE A 79 18.67 13.31 -7.97
N GLU A 80 18.28 14.59 -7.86
CA GLU A 80 18.78 15.51 -6.85
C GLU A 80 18.48 15.00 -5.43
N TYR A 81 19.48 15.04 -4.55
CA TYR A 81 19.35 14.54 -3.18
C TYR A 81 18.20 15.19 -2.39
N ASP A 82 17.90 16.47 -2.64
CA ASP A 82 16.79 17.18 -1.95
C ASP A 82 15.41 16.54 -2.16
N LYS A 83 15.25 15.74 -3.22
CA LYS A 83 14.02 14.97 -3.50
C LYS A 83 13.73 13.92 -2.43
N ILE A 84 14.72 13.53 -1.61
CA ILE A 84 14.52 12.61 -0.47
C ILE A 84 13.42 13.10 0.47
N LYS A 85 13.28 14.42 0.64
CA LYS A 85 12.25 15.04 1.48
C LYS A 85 10.85 14.81 0.92
N ILE A 86 10.70 14.80 -0.41
CA ILE A 86 9.42 14.57 -1.09
C ILE A 86 8.99 13.11 -0.88
N TYR A 87 9.87 12.15 -1.16
CA TYR A 87 9.56 10.73 -0.97
C TYR A 87 9.31 10.38 0.50
N ASN A 88 10.08 10.97 1.42
CA ASN A 88 9.83 10.83 2.85
C ASN A 88 8.41 11.29 3.23
N ARG A 89 7.99 12.48 2.79
CA ARG A 89 6.63 12.98 3.04
C ARG A 89 5.54 12.04 2.50
N ILE A 90 5.76 11.46 1.32
CA ILE A 90 4.82 10.50 0.72
C ILE A 90 4.73 9.22 1.55
N ILE A 91 5.85 8.66 2.00
CA ILE A 91 5.88 7.48 2.88
C ILE A 91 5.19 7.77 4.21
N VAL A 92 5.47 8.92 4.83
CA VAL A 92 4.81 9.33 6.08
C VAL A 92 3.30 9.47 5.86
N ALA A 93 2.87 10.09 4.77
CA ALA A 93 1.44 10.20 4.44
C ALA A 93 0.77 8.84 4.22
N ASN A 94 1.48 7.89 3.59
CA ASN A 94 1.02 6.50 3.45
C ASN A 94 0.83 5.83 4.81
N LEU A 95 1.80 5.96 5.71
CA LEU A 95 1.74 5.38 7.05
C LEU A 95 0.62 6.02 7.89
N ILE A 96 0.47 7.35 7.87
CA ILE A 96 -0.65 8.04 8.53
C ILE A 96 -1.99 7.49 8.02
N SER A 97 -2.12 7.31 6.71
CA SER A 97 -3.33 6.75 6.11
C SER A 97 -3.55 5.29 6.54
N ALA A 98 -2.49 4.47 6.54
CA ALA A 98 -2.56 3.06 6.91
C ALA A 98 -2.91 2.85 8.39
N TYR A 99 -2.22 3.53 9.30
CA TYR A 99 -2.51 3.46 10.73
C TYR A 99 -3.87 4.07 11.07
N GLY A 100 -4.25 5.16 10.40
CA GLY A 100 -5.59 5.75 10.50
C GLY A 100 -6.67 4.75 10.10
N MET A 101 -6.48 4.03 8.99
CA MET A 101 -7.37 2.92 8.59
C MET A 101 -7.38 1.80 9.62
N LEU A 102 -6.22 1.34 10.11
CA LEU A 102 -6.12 0.25 11.08
C LEU A 102 -6.98 0.54 12.32
N ILE A 103 -6.82 1.74 12.90
CA ILE A 103 -7.55 2.16 14.11
C ILE A 103 -9.04 2.39 13.78
N ALA A 104 -9.34 3.16 12.74
CA ALA A 104 -10.71 3.51 12.41
C ALA A 104 -11.54 2.28 12.02
N PHE A 105 -11.03 1.39 11.18
CA PHE A 105 -11.75 0.16 10.84
C PHE A 105 -11.95 -0.71 12.07
N SER A 106 -10.95 -0.86 12.94
CA SER A 106 -11.06 -1.70 14.15
C SER A 106 -12.16 -1.21 15.10
N LEU A 107 -12.25 0.11 15.31
CA LEU A 107 -13.17 0.69 16.30
C LEU A 107 -14.60 0.90 15.79
N GLN A 108 -14.75 1.32 14.53
CA GLN A 108 -16.05 1.79 14.03
C GLN A 108 -16.47 1.14 12.70
N GLY A 109 -15.63 0.32 12.08
CA GLY A 109 -15.92 -0.32 10.80
C GLY A 109 -15.95 0.67 9.63
N TYR A 110 -16.78 0.40 8.61
CA TYR A 110 -17.00 1.29 7.46
C TYR A 110 -17.86 2.50 7.84
N LYS A 111 -17.22 3.56 8.34
CA LYS A 111 -17.85 4.85 8.63
C LYS A 111 -16.99 5.97 8.04
N ALA A 112 -17.45 7.22 8.19
CA ALA A 112 -16.82 8.39 7.59
C ALA A 112 -15.30 8.45 7.82
N VAL A 113 -14.82 8.27 9.06
CA VAL A 113 -13.37 8.39 9.37
C VAL A 113 -12.54 7.32 8.65
N SER A 114 -12.99 6.06 8.58
CA SER A 114 -12.25 5.01 7.87
C SER A 114 -12.25 5.24 6.36
N ILE A 115 -13.37 5.70 5.80
CA ILE A 115 -13.48 6.09 4.39
C ILE A 115 -12.55 7.27 4.07
N THR A 116 -12.45 8.28 4.94
CA THR A 116 -11.51 9.39 4.78
C THR A 116 -10.07 8.90 4.68
N PHE A 117 -9.63 8.03 5.59
CA PHE A 117 -8.26 7.48 5.53
C PHE A 117 -8.02 6.58 4.33
N SER A 118 -9.01 5.75 3.91
CA SER A 118 -8.91 4.98 2.67
C SER A 118 -8.80 5.88 1.44
N THR A 119 -9.57 6.97 1.39
CA THR A 119 -9.51 7.94 0.30
C THR A 119 -8.15 8.66 0.28
N MET A 120 -7.62 9.01 1.46
CA MET A 120 -6.29 9.57 1.61
C MET A 120 -5.20 8.62 1.09
N SER A 121 -5.29 7.31 1.39
CA SER A 121 -4.32 6.33 0.86
C SER A 121 -4.34 6.24 -0.66
N ILE A 122 -5.53 6.36 -1.27
CA ILE A 122 -5.68 6.40 -2.73
C ILE A 122 -4.97 7.63 -3.31
N VAL A 123 -5.22 8.80 -2.72
CA VAL A 123 -4.58 10.07 -3.14
C VAL A 123 -3.06 9.96 -3.00
N VAL A 124 -2.55 9.39 -1.91
CA VAL A 124 -1.11 9.17 -1.71
C VAL A 124 -0.53 8.27 -2.80
N ALA A 125 -1.22 7.18 -3.18
CA ALA A 125 -0.77 6.29 -4.23
C ALA A 125 -0.70 6.97 -5.61
N VAL A 126 -1.69 7.79 -5.94
CA VAL A 126 -1.70 8.59 -7.18
C VAL A 126 -0.59 9.64 -7.17
N ILE A 127 -0.38 10.34 -6.05
CA ILE A 127 0.71 11.32 -5.91
C ILE A 127 2.06 10.62 -6.09
N PHE A 128 2.27 9.48 -5.43
CA PHE A 128 3.49 8.68 -5.60
C PHE A 128 3.71 8.33 -7.07
N ALA A 129 2.68 7.84 -7.75
CA ALA A 129 2.78 7.45 -9.15
C ALA A 129 3.15 8.62 -10.08
N ILE A 130 2.53 9.79 -9.89
CA ILE A 130 2.81 10.99 -10.68
C ILE A 130 4.24 11.49 -10.43
N VAL A 131 4.67 11.57 -9.16
CA VAL A 131 6.01 12.01 -8.78
C VAL A 131 7.06 11.05 -9.35
N TYR A 132 6.86 9.74 -9.16
CA TYR A 132 7.76 8.71 -9.64
C TYR A 132 7.87 8.70 -11.18
N ALA A 133 6.75 8.81 -11.88
CA ALA A 133 6.74 8.85 -13.34
C ALA A 133 7.52 10.07 -13.88
N LYS A 134 7.40 11.23 -13.24
CA LYS A 134 8.17 12.44 -13.60
C LYS A 134 9.67 12.23 -13.38
N ASP A 135 10.05 11.73 -12.21
CA ASP A 135 11.46 11.57 -11.84
C ASP A 135 12.12 10.42 -12.63
N SER A 136 11.38 9.38 -13.03
CA SER A 136 11.86 8.27 -13.86
C SER A 136 12.44 8.69 -15.23
N LYS A 137 12.13 9.91 -15.70
CA LYS A 137 12.73 10.49 -16.91
C LYS A 137 14.25 10.69 -16.76
N LYS A 138 14.77 10.74 -15.53
CA LYS A 138 16.19 10.89 -15.21
C LYS A 138 16.97 9.57 -15.20
N PHE A 139 16.30 8.41 -15.34
CA PHE A 139 17.01 7.15 -15.53
C PHE A 139 17.88 7.19 -16.80
N PRO A 140 19.03 6.49 -16.82
CA PRO A 140 19.84 6.31 -18.02
C PRO A 140 19.01 5.77 -19.20
N PRO A 141 19.29 6.18 -20.46
CA PRO A 141 18.51 5.75 -21.62
C PRO A 141 18.40 4.23 -21.77
N GLN A 142 19.44 3.51 -21.38
CA GLN A 142 19.56 2.05 -21.45
C GLN A 142 19.19 1.32 -20.15
N TYR A 143 18.46 1.97 -19.23
CA TYR A 143 18.05 1.35 -17.97
C TYR A 143 16.90 0.34 -18.20
N ALA A 144 17.27 -0.91 -18.48
CA ALA A 144 16.36 -2.00 -18.84
C ALA A 144 15.15 -2.21 -17.89
N PRO A 145 15.25 -2.02 -16.56
CA PRO A 145 14.10 -2.20 -15.66
C PRO A 145 13.04 -1.09 -15.74
N LYS A 146 13.35 0.07 -16.34
CA LYS A 146 12.48 1.26 -16.36
C LYS A 146 11.02 1.00 -16.78
N PRO A 147 10.72 0.33 -17.92
CA PRO A 147 9.34 0.10 -18.34
C PRO A 147 8.56 -0.77 -17.34
N TRP A 148 9.20 -1.78 -16.77
CA TRP A 148 8.56 -2.67 -15.79
C TRP A 148 8.20 -1.92 -14.50
N ILE A 149 9.11 -1.06 -14.03
CA ILE A 149 8.86 -0.23 -12.85
C ILE A 149 7.73 0.78 -13.13
N LEU A 150 7.71 1.41 -14.30
CA LEU A 150 6.64 2.34 -14.64
C LEU A 150 5.29 1.65 -14.77
N SER A 151 5.27 0.45 -15.35
CA SER A 151 4.08 -0.40 -15.38
C SER A 151 3.61 -0.76 -13.98
N SER A 152 4.50 -1.16 -13.07
CA SER A 152 4.11 -1.52 -11.70
C SER A 152 3.49 -0.34 -10.94
N VAL A 153 4.10 0.84 -11.06
CA VAL A 153 3.61 2.08 -10.45
C VAL A 153 2.27 2.51 -11.07
N PHE A 154 2.12 2.39 -12.38
CA PHE A 154 0.88 2.66 -13.09
C PHE A 154 -0.24 1.71 -12.66
N PHE A 155 0.01 0.40 -12.63
CA PHE A 155 -0.99 -0.59 -12.23
C PHE A 155 -1.37 -0.47 -10.75
N ASN A 156 -0.42 -0.08 -9.88
CA ASN A 156 -0.73 0.23 -8.49
C ASN A 156 -1.75 1.37 -8.38
N ALA A 157 -1.59 2.44 -9.16
CA ALA A 157 -2.59 3.52 -9.22
C ALA A 157 -3.88 3.07 -9.92
N PHE A 158 -3.79 2.27 -10.98
CA PHE A 158 -4.97 1.79 -11.71
C PHE A 158 -5.83 0.83 -10.88
N SER A 159 -5.25 0.16 -9.89
CA SER A 159 -5.95 -0.79 -9.01
C SER A 159 -7.11 -0.17 -8.21
N ILE A 160 -7.19 1.17 -8.12
CA ILE A 160 -8.28 1.91 -7.49
C ILE A 160 -9.64 1.53 -8.09
N PHE A 161 -9.70 1.14 -9.37
CA PHE A 161 -10.95 0.68 -10.02
C PHE A 161 -11.48 -0.64 -9.45
N GLY A 162 -10.64 -1.44 -8.76
CA GLY A 162 -11.04 -2.68 -8.13
C GLY A 162 -12.18 -2.48 -7.12
N PRO A 163 -12.01 -1.66 -6.07
CA PRO A 163 -13.09 -1.30 -5.15
C PRO A 163 -14.37 -0.76 -5.81
N PHE A 164 -14.26 0.03 -6.89
CA PHE A 164 -15.43 0.53 -7.64
C PHE A 164 -16.23 -0.61 -8.30
N SER A 165 -15.53 -1.60 -8.86
CA SER A 165 -16.19 -2.78 -9.44
C SER A 165 -16.99 -3.56 -8.38
N LEU A 166 -16.45 -3.68 -7.16
CA LEU A 166 -17.12 -4.35 -6.04
C LEU A 166 -18.36 -3.56 -5.59
N ALA A 167 -18.29 -2.23 -5.53
CA ALA A 167 -19.44 -1.38 -5.20
C ALA A 167 -20.59 -1.54 -6.22
N ILE A 168 -20.28 -1.63 -7.52
CA ILE A 168 -21.27 -1.88 -8.57
C ILE A 168 -21.92 -3.26 -8.42
N LEU A 169 -21.15 -4.29 -8.05
CA LEU A 169 -21.66 -5.64 -7.82
C LEU A 169 -22.61 -5.69 -6.61
N MET A 170 -22.25 -5.04 -5.50
CA MET A 170 -23.11 -4.94 -4.32
C MET A 170 -24.41 -4.17 -4.64
N ALA A 171 -24.32 -3.08 -5.41
CA ALA A 171 -25.48 -2.27 -5.81
C ALA A 171 -26.46 -3.05 -6.71
N LYS A 172 -25.95 -3.94 -7.57
CA LYS A 172 -26.77 -4.74 -8.49
C LYS A 172 -27.35 -6.02 -7.86
N LYS A 173 -27.11 -6.30 -6.56
CA LYS A 173 -27.59 -7.50 -5.84
C LYS A 173 -27.34 -8.83 -6.58
N TYR A 174 -26.25 -8.95 -7.33
CA TYR A 174 -25.90 -10.24 -7.91
C TYR A 174 -25.56 -11.21 -6.78
N GLN A 175 -26.37 -12.27 -6.62
CA GLN A 175 -26.06 -13.44 -5.79
C GLN A 175 -24.98 -14.28 -6.48
N LEU A 176 -23.77 -13.73 -6.60
CA LEU A 176 -22.63 -14.54 -7.01
C LEU A 176 -22.26 -15.48 -5.85
N PRO A 177 -21.89 -16.74 -6.13
CA PRO A 177 -21.39 -17.67 -5.12
C PRO A 177 -20.29 -17.03 -4.28
N PHE A 178 -20.28 -17.28 -2.97
CA PHE A 178 -19.32 -16.73 -2.00
C PHE A 178 -17.85 -16.85 -2.48
N ILE A 179 -17.53 -17.94 -3.18
CA ILE A 179 -16.21 -18.23 -3.77
C ILE A 179 -15.83 -17.18 -4.81
N ILE A 180 -16.76 -16.78 -5.68
CA ILE A 180 -16.52 -15.83 -6.77
C ILE A 180 -16.31 -14.41 -6.21
N TYR A 181 -17.06 -14.00 -5.19
CA TYR A 181 -16.85 -12.72 -4.49
C TYR A 181 -15.46 -12.64 -3.83
N HIS A 182 -15.05 -13.71 -3.15
CA HIS A 182 -13.75 -13.78 -2.50
C HIS A 182 -12.62 -13.78 -3.54
N GLN A 183 -12.84 -14.42 -4.69
CA GLN A 183 -11.90 -14.46 -5.80
C GLN A 183 -11.80 -13.11 -6.52
N TYR A 184 -12.86 -12.31 -6.62
CA TYR A 184 -12.79 -10.93 -7.16
C TYR A 184 -12.08 -9.96 -6.22
N ILE A 185 -12.29 -10.07 -4.91
CA ILE A 185 -11.53 -9.30 -3.90
C ILE A 185 -10.06 -9.69 -3.97
N ILE A 186 -9.76 -11.00 -4.03
CA ILE A 186 -8.41 -11.52 -4.22
C ILE A 186 -7.84 -11.06 -5.57
N ILE A 187 -8.58 -11.04 -6.68
CA ILE A 187 -8.10 -10.58 -8.00
C ILE A 187 -7.90 -9.07 -8.05
N CYS A 188 -8.71 -8.27 -7.34
CA CYS A 188 -8.46 -6.83 -7.18
C CYS A 188 -7.18 -6.60 -6.37
N ILE A 189 -6.97 -7.39 -5.32
CA ILE A 189 -5.76 -7.42 -4.50
C ILE A 189 -4.55 -8.01 -5.27
N PHE A 190 -4.77 -8.99 -6.15
CA PHE A 190 -3.74 -9.67 -6.93
C PHE A 190 -3.31 -8.80 -8.10
N ASN A 191 -4.20 -7.98 -8.67
CA ASN A 191 -3.83 -6.93 -9.63
C ASN A 191 -2.97 -5.82 -8.99
N ILE A 192 -3.04 -5.62 -7.67
CA ILE A 192 -2.06 -4.80 -6.92
C ILE A 192 -0.69 -5.50 -6.87
N MET A 193 -0.65 -6.84 -6.85
CA MET A 193 0.60 -7.63 -6.76
C MET A 193 1.25 -7.97 -8.11
N VAL A 194 0.49 -8.19 -9.21
CA VAL A 194 1.05 -8.68 -10.48
C VAL A 194 1.96 -7.66 -11.17
N GLY A 195 1.79 -6.36 -10.92
CA GLY A 195 2.76 -5.35 -11.33
C GLY A 195 4.14 -5.51 -10.66
N SER A 196 4.20 -6.14 -9.48
CA SER A 196 5.41 -6.32 -8.67
C SER A 196 6.04 -7.72 -8.82
N PHE A 197 5.27 -8.71 -9.28
CA PHE A 197 5.68 -10.12 -9.38
C PHE A 197 6.16 -10.56 -10.76
N LEU A 198 6.07 -9.71 -11.80
CA LEU A 198 6.65 -10.00 -13.13
C LEU A 198 8.20 -9.85 -13.17
N LEU A 199 8.87 -9.80 -12.03
CA LEU A 199 10.33 -9.65 -11.90
C LEU A 199 10.97 -10.64 -10.92
N ALA A 200 10.34 -11.78 -10.63
CA ALA A 200 10.97 -12.92 -9.98
C ALA A 200 10.97 -14.14 -10.92
#